data_AF-A0A519LRF4-F1
#
_entry.id   AF-A0A519LRF4-F1
#
_cell.length_a   1.000
_cell.length_b   1.000
_cell.length_c   1.000
_cell.angle_alpha   90.00
_cell.angle_beta   90.00
_cell.angle_gamma   90.00
#
_symmetry.space_group_name_H-M   'P 1'
#
loop_
_entity.id
_entity.type
_entity.pdbx_description
1 polymer ?
#
loop_
_entity_poly.entity_id
_entity_poly.type
_entity_poly.pdbx_seq_one_letter_code
_entity_poly.pdbx_strand_id
1 'polypeptide(L)'
;PVTVQGLIRMTEPKGGFLRTNDPAQQRWFSRDVAAIAQALQLNHAAPFFIDAGLPTAGTRALTAEAVEVAGAAATAITRWPRAGMTTIRFPNSHLVYAITWYGLALMVVGAAWLVVRYERRAGLNGGGAANAGLGGTGR
;
A
#
# COMPACT_ATOMS: atom_id res chain seq x y z
N PRO A 1 4.65 28.58 -27.73
CA PRO A 1 3.77 27.52 -27.20
C PRO A 1 4.30 27.07 -25.83
N VAL A 2 3.42 26.67 -24.89
CA VAL A 2 3.82 26.12 -23.58
C VAL A 2 3.61 24.61 -23.62
N THR A 3 4.65 23.84 -23.31
CA THR A 3 4.57 22.38 -23.20
C THR A 3 4.51 21.99 -21.72
N VAL A 4 3.51 21.20 -21.35
CA VAL A 4 3.36 20.66 -19.98
C VAL A 4 3.32 19.14 -20.09
N GLN A 5 4.20 18.46 -19.35
CA GLN A 5 4.22 17.01 -19.22
C GLN A 5 3.87 16.62 -17.79
N GLY A 6 3.00 15.62 -17.60
CA GLY A 6 2.53 15.27 -16.28
C GLY A 6 1.46 14.17 -16.26
N LEU A 7 0.89 13.93 -15.08
CA LEU A 7 -0.19 12.98 -14.89
C LEU A 7 -1.54 13.65 -15.08
N ILE A 8 -2.41 13.03 -15.88
CA ILE A 8 -3.79 13.49 -16.04
C ILE A 8 -4.65 12.92 -14.90
N ARG A 9 -5.47 13.78 -14.28
CA ARG A 9 -6.45 13.41 -13.25
C ARG A 9 -7.82 13.98 -13.64
N MET A 10 -8.86 13.16 -13.55
CA MET A 10 -10.23 13.61 -13.79
C MET A 10 -10.71 14.54 -12.68
N THR A 11 -11.66 15.42 -13.02
CA THR A 11 -12.34 16.29 -12.06
C THR A 11 -13.15 15.47 -11.04
N GLU A 12 -13.22 15.96 -9.81
CA GLU A 12 -14.00 15.38 -8.71
C GLU A 12 -15.03 16.42 -8.24
N PRO A 13 -16.18 16.52 -8.92
CA PRO A 13 -17.19 17.52 -8.59
C PRO A 13 -17.78 17.27 -7.20
N LYS A 14 -18.10 18.36 -6.48
CA LYS A 14 -18.69 18.39 -5.12
C LYS A 14 -17.81 17.85 -3.97
N GLY A 15 -16.80 17.03 -4.25
CA GLY A 15 -15.90 16.47 -3.23
C GLY A 15 -16.48 15.37 -2.35
N GLY A 16 -15.69 14.93 -1.36
CA GLY A 16 -16.11 13.92 -0.38
C GLY A 16 -17.00 14.47 0.73
N PHE A 17 -17.71 13.59 1.44
CA PHE A 17 -18.71 13.92 2.47
C PHE A 17 -18.22 14.85 3.60
N LEU A 18 -16.90 14.90 3.86
CA LEU A 18 -16.33 15.51 5.06
C LEU A 18 -15.97 17.00 4.93
N ARG A 19 -15.83 17.56 3.72
CA ARG A 19 -15.40 18.96 3.55
C ARG A 19 -15.74 19.53 2.17
N THR A 20 -16.42 20.67 2.17
CA THR A 20 -16.78 21.44 0.96
C THR A 20 -15.71 22.47 0.63
N ASN A 21 -15.51 22.75 -0.66
CA ASN A 21 -14.66 23.85 -1.11
C ASN A 21 -15.17 25.20 -0.60
N ASP A 22 -14.26 26.14 -0.35
CA ASP A 22 -14.52 27.54 -0.01
C ASP A 22 -13.81 28.44 -1.03
N PRO A 23 -14.46 28.75 -2.16
CA PRO A 23 -13.88 29.56 -3.23
C PRO A 23 -13.54 30.99 -2.80
N ALA A 24 -14.31 31.56 -1.87
CA ALA A 24 -14.12 32.92 -1.38
C ALA A 24 -12.78 33.08 -0.65
N GLN A 25 -12.36 32.04 0.07
CA GLN A 25 -11.06 31.99 0.75
C GLN A 25 -9.98 31.23 -0.04
N GLN A 26 -10.25 30.85 -1.30
CA GLN A 26 -9.34 30.04 -2.13
C GLN A 26 -8.93 28.71 -1.47
N ARG A 27 -9.84 28.08 -0.72
CA ARG A 27 -9.60 26.78 -0.07
C ARG A 27 -10.32 25.67 -0.84
N TRP A 28 -9.54 24.72 -1.33
CA TRP A 28 -10.02 23.63 -2.19
C TRP A 28 -9.72 22.28 -1.53
N PHE A 29 -10.75 21.50 -1.22
CA PHE A 29 -10.65 20.16 -0.63
C PHE A 29 -10.95 19.06 -1.65
N SER A 30 -11.60 19.40 -2.75
CA SER A 30 -11.84 18.53 -3.90
C SER A 30 -11.35 19.18 -5.18
N ARG A 31 -11.02 18.33 -6.15
CA ARG A 31 -10.54 18.73 -7.48
C ARG A 31 -11.73 19.06 -8.39
N ASP A 32 -12.56 20.01 -7.99
CA ASP A 32 -13.70 20.46 -8.80
C ASP A 32 -13.23 21.52 -9.80
N VAL A 33 -12.92 21.10 -11.03
CA VAL A 33 -12.40 22.00 -12.07
C VAL A 33 -13.38 23.12 -12.37
N ALA A 34 -14.68 22.81 -12.43
CA ALA A 34 -15.70 23.79 -12.80
C ALA A 34 -15.83 24.88 -11.73
N ALA A 35 -15.86 24.50 -10.45
CA ALA A 35 -15.89 25.45 -9.35
C ALA A 35 -14.62 26.31 -9.29
N ILE A 36 -13.45 25.72 -9.53
CA ILE A 36 -12.17 26.43 -9.59
C ILE A 36 -12.14 27.41 -10.76
N ALA A 37 -12.54 26.97 -11.96
CA ALA A 37 -12.57 27.80 -13.15
C ALA A 37 -13.52 29.00 -12.96
N GLN A 38 -14.69 28.78 -12.35
CA GLN A 38 -15.64 29.84 -12.04
C GLN A 38 -15.06 30.85 -11.05
N ALA A 39 -14.42 30.38 -9.97
CA ALA A 39 -13.81 31.24 -8.96
C ALA A 39 -12.64 32.07 -9.51
N LEU A 40 -11.90 31.52 -10.48
CA LEU A 40 -10.79 32.17 -11.17
C LEU A 40 -11.21 32.93 -12.44
N GLN A 41 -12.50 32.97 -12.77
CA GLN A 41 -13.03 33.61 -13.99
C GLN A 41 -12.41 33.08 -15.29
N LEU A 42 -12.15 31.78 -15.34
CA LEU A 42 -11.61 31.09 -16.52
C LEU A 42 -12.75 30.57 -17.40
N ASN A 43 -12.86 31.10 -18.61
CA ASN A 43 -13.95 30.75 -19.54
C ASN A 43 -13.74 29.42 -20.29
N HIS A 44 -12.49 28.99 -20.44
CA HIS A 44 -12.12 27.79 -21.20
C HIS A 44 -11.15 26.91 -20.40
N ALA A 45 -11.66 26.29 -19.33
CA ALA A 45 -10.93 25.27 -18.59
C ALA A 45 -11.22 23.88 -19.17
N ALA A 46 -10.18 23.07 -19.38
CA ALA A 46 -10.34 21.67 -19.74
C ALA A 46 -10.90 20.87 -18.54
N PRO A 47 -11.74 19.83 -18.73
CA PRO A 47 -12.41 19.11 -17.63
C PRO A 47 -11.50 18.12 -16.86
N PHE A 48 -10.21 18.41 -16.76
CA PHE A 48 -9.21 17.58 -16.10
C PHE A 48 -8.07 18.43 -15.54
N PHE A 49 -7.32 17.87 -14.59
CA PHE A 49 -6.09 18.44 -14.07
C PHE A 49 -4.87 17.74 -14.68
N ILE A 50 -3.80 18.50 -14.87
CA ILE A 50 -2.46 17.96 -15.11
C ILE A 50 -1.63 18.25 -13.87
N ASP A 51 -1.17 17.19 -13.21
CA ASP A 51 -0.14 17.30 -12.17
C ASP A 51 1.22 17.32 -12.88
N ALA A 52 1.90 18.46 -12.84
CA ALA A 52 3.12 18.66 -13.60
C ALA A 52 4.25 17.72 -13.13
N GLY A 53 5.01 17.19 -14.08
CA GLY A 53 6.09 16.25 -13.84
C GLY A 53 5.66 14.80 -13.92
N LEU A 54 6.60 13.94 -14.34
CA LEU A 54 6.46 12.50 -14.22
C LEU A 54 7.01 12.06 -12.86
N PRO A 55 6.43 11.05 -12.21
CA PRO A 55 7.06 10.45 -11.04
C PRO A 55 8.43 9.91 -11.46
N THR A 56 9.51 10.59 -11.09
CA THR A 56 10.85 10.02 -11.24
C THR A 56 10.94 8.88 -10.25
N ALA A 57 10.80 7.66 -10.73
CA ALA A 57 10.96 6.45 -9.95
C ALA A 57 12.41 6.35 -9.48
N GLY A 58 12.72 6.93 -8.32
CA GLY A 58 14.00 6.76 -7.64
C GLY A 58 15.16 7.49 -8.28
N THR A 59 15.49 8.66 -7.75
CA THR A 59 16.85 9.21 -7.80
C THR A 59 17.77 8.33 -6.92
N ARG A 60 18.05 7.09 -7.36
CA ARG A 60 19.16 6.25 -6.85
C ARG A 60 19.98 5.68 -8.01
N ALA A 61 20.10 6.43 -9.08
CA ALA A 61 21.09 6.22 -10.13
C ALA A 61 21.37 7.58 -10.78
N LEU A 62 22.03 8.46 -10.03
CA LEU A 62 22.77 9.56 -10.65
C LEU A 62 24.16 8.99 -10.95
N THR A 63 24.32 8.32 -12.09
CA THR A 63 25.64 8.33 -12.73
C THR A 63 25.90 9.76 -13.20
N ALA A 64 27.14 10.22 -13.07
CA ALA A 64 27.52 11.61 -13.24
C ALA A 64 27.16 12.20 -14.62
N GLU A 65 26.89 11.35 -15.61
CA GLU A 65 26.44 11.72 -16.96
C GLU A 65 25.01 12.31 -17.00
N ALA A 66 24.15 12.00 -16.01
CA ALA A 66 22.80 12.56 -15.95
C ALA A 66 22.75 14.01 -15.43
N VAL A 67 23.86 14.52 -14.87
CA VAL A 67 23.93 15.87 -14.30
C VAL A 67 24.04 16.94 -15.40
N GLU A 68 24.62 16.61 -16.56
CA GLU A 68 24.77 17.58 -17.65
C GLU A 68 23.46 17.89 -18.37
N VAL A 69 22.57 16.91 -18.52
CA VAL A 69 21.23 17.11 -19.13
C VAL A 69 20.24 17.72 -18.14
N ALA A 70 20.42 17.51 -16.83
CA ALA A 70 19.59 18.07 -15.77
C ALA A 70 19.91 19.55 -15.43
N GLY A 71 21.10 20.04 -15.80
CA GLY A 71 21.55 21.42 -15.51
C GLY A 71 20.67 22.50 -16.14
N ALA A 72 20.11 22.26 -17.33
CA ALA A 72 19.17 23.18 -17.98
C ALA A 72 17.76 23.14 -17.34
N ALA A 73 17.34 21.99 -16.81
CA ALA A 73 16.05 21.82 -16.14
C ALA A 73 16.09 22.36 -14.69
N ALA A 74 17.24 22.31 -14.03
CA ALA A 74 17.43 22.81 -12.68
C ALA A 74 17.40 24.34 -12.59
N THR A 75 17.71 25.09 -13.65
CA THR A 75 17.54 26.56 -13.70
C THR A 75 16.07 26.99 -13.82
N ALA A 76 15.13 26.07 -14.09
CA ALA A 76 13.70 26.38 -14.19
C ALA A 76 12.94 26.40 -12.83
N ILE A 77 13.63 26.15 -11.70
CA ILE A 77 13.01 26.09 -10.36
C ILE A 77 12.54 27.44 -9.79
N THR A 78 12.64 28.53 -10.54
CA THR A 78 12.02 29.84 -10.19
C THR A 78 10.60 30.02 -10.75
N ARG A 79 9.98 28.99 -11.35
CA ARG A 79 8.63 29.07 -11.91
C ARG A 79 7.76 27.96 -11.33
N TRP A 80 6.84 28.29 -10.43
CA TRP A 80 5.68 27.43 -10.14
C TRP A 80 5.02 27.06 -11.49
N PRO A 81 4.64 25.79 -11.75
CA PRO A 81 4.29 24.71 -10.83
C PRO A 81 5.45 23.78 -10.44
N ARG A 82 5.46 23.30 -9.20
CA ARG A 82 6.46 22.36 -8.69
C ARG A 82 6.12 20.95 -9.14
N ALA A 83 7.00 20.37 -9.96
CA ALA A 83 6.84 19.02 -10.45
C ALA A 83 7.10 17.95 -9.38
N GLY A 84 6.43 16.79 -9.48
CA GLY A 84 6.89 15.54 -8.83
C GLY A 84 6.42 15.25 -7.40
N MET A 85 5.36 15.89 -6.89
CA MET A 85 4.83 15.59 -5.55
C MET A 85 4.11 14.24 -5.47
N THR A 86 3.62 13.72 -6.60
CA THR A 86 2.94 12.42 -6.62
C THR A 86 3.96 11.29 -6.65
N THR A 87 4.27 10.77 -5.46
CA THR A 87 5.00 9.51 -5.34
C THR A 87 4.07 8.34 -5.66
N ILE A 88 4.18 7.75 -6.85
CA ILE A 88 3.49 6.49 -7.19
C ILE A 88 4.40 5.33 -6.76
N ARG A 89 4.26 4.90 -5.50
CA ARG A 89 4.88 3.66 -5.00
C ARG A 89 3.77 2.71 -4.55
N PHE A 90 3.64 1.58 -5.24
CA PHE A 90 2.81 0.49 -4.77
C PHE A 90 3.63 -0.35 -3.78
N PRO A 91 3.28 -0.40 -2.49
CA PRO A 91 4.00 -1.25 -1.53
C PRO A 91 3.82 -2.72 -1.91
N ASN A 92 4.92 -3.47 -1.97
CA ASN A 92 4.92 -4.92 -2.17
C ASN A 92 5.11 -5.61 -0.81
N SER A 93 4.00 -6.04 -0.20
CA SER A 93 4.00 -6.67 1.13
C SER A 93 3.82 -8.19 1.09
N HIS A 94 3.96 -8.83 -0.08
CA HIS A 94 3.67 -10.26 -0.25
C HIS A 94 4.53 -11.16 0.64
N LEU A 95 5.81 -10.83 0.83
CA LEU A 95 6.73 -11.59 1.68
C LEU A 95 6.30 -11.58 3.15
N VAL A 96 5.91 -10.42 3.67
CA VAL A 96 5.47 -10.28 5.08
C VAL A 96 4.22 -11.11 5.31
N TYR A 97 3.24 -11.01 4.42
CA TYR A 97 2.04 -11.85 4.48
C TYR A 97 2.38 -13.34 4.42
N ALA A 98 3.27 -13.74 3.52
CA ALA A 98 3.70 -15.13 3.43
C ALA A 98 4.29 -15.61 4.76
N ILE A 99 5.20 -14.84 5.37
CA ILE A 99 5.78 -15.18 6.68
C ILE A 99 4.70 -15.32 7.75
N THR A 100 3.74 -14.41 7.82
CA THR A 100 2.64 -14.49 8.79
C THR A 100 1.81 -15.75 8.58
N TRP A 101 1.36 -16.02 7.35
CA TRP A 101 0.52 -17.17 7.05
C TRP A 101 1.24 -18.50 7.28
N TYR A 102 2.47 -18.64 6.79
CA TYR A 102 3.26 -19.86 7.00
C TYR A 102 3.69 -20.02 8.46
N GLY A 103 3.98 -18.93 9.17
CA GLY A 103 4.27 -18.96 10.61
C GLY A 103 3.10 -19.49 11.44
N LEU A 104 1.88 -18.99 11.18
CA LEU A 104 0.67 -19.50 11.82
C LEU A 104 0.40 -20.96 11.48
N ALA A 105 0.54 -21.35 10.20
CA ALA A 105 0.38 -22.74 9.77
C ALA A 105 1.36 -23.69 10.48
N LEU A 106 2.63 -23.28 10.63
CA LEU A 106 3.67 -24.07 11.30
C LEU A 106 3.35 -24.26 12.79
N MET A 107 2.85 -23.24 13.48
CA MET A 107 2.42 -23.34 14.88
C MET A 107 1.27 -24.36 15.06
N VAL A 108 0.27 -24.33 14.17
CA VAL A 108 -0.86 -25.28 14.21
C VAL A 108 -0.38 -26.72 13.95
N VAL A 109 0.45 -26.92 12.93
CA VAL A 109 1.03 -28.23 12.60
C VAL A 109 1.89 -28.74 13.76
N GLY A 110 2.71 -27.88 14.35
CA GLY A 110 3.56 -28.22 15.50
C GLY A 110 2.74 -28.67 16.71
N ALA A 111 1.67 -27.95 17.04
CA ALA A 111 0.76 -28.32 18.13
C ALA A 111 0.08 -29.68 17.87
N ALA A 112 -0.46 -29.89 16.67
CA ALA A 112 -1.09 -31.16 16.29
C ALA A 112 -0.10 -32.33 16.35
N TRP A 113 1.14 -32.14 15.88
CA TRP A 113 2.19 -33.16 15.95
C TRP A 113 2.57 -33.51 17.40
N LEU A 114 2.67 -32.51 18.28
CA LEU A 114 2.93 -32.75 19.70
C LEU A 114 1.81 -33.59 20.32
N VAL A 115 0.53 -33.24 20.10
CA VAL A 115 -0.62 -34.00 20.63
C VAL A 115 -0.58 -35.46 20.20
N VAL A 116 -0.42 -35.73 18.89
CA VAL A 116 -0.32 -37.10 18.36
C VAL A 116 0.85 -37.86 18.98
N ARG A 117 2.00 -37.19 19.18
CA ARG A 117 3.17 -37.80 19.83
C ARG A 117 2.89 -38.13 21.30
N TYR A 118 2.18 -37.27 22.03
CA TYR A 118 1.79 -37.51 23.42
C TYR A 118 0.82 -38.68 23.55
N GLU A 119 -0.21 -38.77 22.71
CA GLU A 119 -1.18 -39.87 22.72
C GLU A 119 -0.55 -41.22 22.41
N ARG A 120 0.32 -41.27 21.39
CA ARG A 120 1.04 -42.50 21.03
C ARG A 120 1.95 -43.00 22.15
N ARG A 121 2.54 -42.10 22.94
CA ARG A 121 3.37 -42.44 24.10
C ARG A 121 2.53 -42.89 25.29
N ALA A 122 1.36 -42.30 25.50
CA ALA A 122 0.44 -42.67 26.57
C ALA A 122 -0.22 -44.04 26.34
N GLY A 123 -0.60 -44.36 25.10
CA GLY A 123 -1.19 -45.66 24.74
C GLY A 123 -0.26 -46.86 24.94
N LEU A 124 1.05 -46.67 24.78
CA LEU A 124 2.06 -47.71 25.05
C LEU A 124 2.23 -48.00 26.54
N ASN A 125 2.01 -47.01 27.41
CA ASN A 125 2.13 -47.16 28.87
C ASN A 125 0.83 -47.62 29.54
N GLY A 126 -0.34 -47.35 28.94
CA GLY A 126 -1.65 -47.73 29.49
C GLY A 126 -2.11 -49.15 29.14
N GLY A 127 -1.60 -49.76 28.06
CA GLY A 127 -2.02 -51.09 27.59
C GLY A 127 -1.55 -52.28 28.45
N GLY A 128 -0.57 -52.08 29.35
CA GLY A 128 -0.02 -53.15 30.20
C GLY A 128 -0.80 -53.42 31.48
N ALA A 129 -1.64 -52.46 31.95
CA ALA A 129 -2.34 -52.59 33.23
C ALA A 129 -3.74 -53.22 33.12
N ALA A 130 -4.37 -53.16 31.94
CA ALA A 130 -5.76 -53.62 31.76
C ALA A 130 -5.93 -55.15 31.61
N ASN A 131 -4.84 -55.92 31.42
CA ASN A 131 -4.90 -57.38 31.25
C ASN A 131 -4.51 -58.19 32.51
N ALA A 132 -4.28 -57.54 33.65
CA ALA A 132 -3.80 -58.21 34.88
C ALA A 132 -4.91 -58.60 35.89
N GLY A 133 -6.20 -58.42 35.56
CA GLY A 133 -7.29 -58.48 36.55
C GLY A 133 -8.32 -59.61 36.45
N LEU A 134 -8.23 -60.54 35.48
CA LEU A 134 -9.29 -61.54 35.22
C LEU A 134 -8.79 -62.99 35.24
N GLY A 135 -7.95 -63.33 36.22
CA GLY A 135 -7.37 -64.67 36.37
C GLY A 135 -7.43 -65.19 37.80
N GLY A 136 -8.62 -65.62 38.22
CA GLY A 136 -8.82 -66.75 39.13
C GLY A 136 -8.27 -66.68 40.56
N THR A 137 -9.18 -66.80 41.53
CA THR A 137 -9.05 -67.81 42.59
C THR A 137 -10.40 -68.01 43.27
N GLY A 138 -11.10 -69.06 42.84
CA GLY A 138 -12.04 -69.75 43.69
C GLY A 138 -11.27 -70.75 44.55
N ARG A 139 -11.44 -70.66 45.88
CA ARG A 139 -11.47 -71.77 46.83
C ARG A 139 -11.93 -71.23 48.18
#